data_AF-A0A8H6J469-F1
#
_entry.id   AF-A0A8H6J469-F1
#
_cell.length_a   1.000
_cell.length_b   1.000
_cell.length_c   1.000
_cell.angle_alpha   90.00
_cell.angle_beta   90.00
_cell.angle_gamma   90.00
#
_symmetry.space_group_name_H-M   'P 1'
#
loop_
_entity.id
_entity.type
_entity.pdbx_description
1 polymer ?
#
loop_
_entity_poly.entity_id
_entity_poly.type
_entity_poly.pdbx_seq_one_letter_code
_entity_poly.pdbx_strand_id
1 'polypeptide(L)'
;MASSTVQSSGTYKPSNTAHFFGLIEKIKEVQEADPRGTWSLSDCAIGDYDPYEAPNPTDEWGIFKAEDVDFDEDRNDHDGIIAHKTACRNRPKTTADKIALAARKVSLPTDYQALRHYGFFNCKNNFYPRDHFILLTLYRNLIVDLHVTPHELDTWMKLGELYERIDAKIKARPHMFAPETIRGCLY
;
A
#
# COMPACT_ATOMS: atom_id res chain seq x y z
N MET A 1 5.80 38.96 -25.38
CA MET A 1 5.40 38.98 -23.95
C MET A 1 5.18 37.54 -23.52
N ALA A 2 6.12 36.95 -22.79
CA ALA A 2 6.02 35.56 -22.34
C ALA A 2 5.24 35.54 -21.02
N SER A 3 4.07 34.90 -21.01
CA SER A 3 3.32 34.63 -19.78
C SER A 3 3.95 33.44 -19.07
N SER A 4 4.73 33.72 -18.02
CA SER A 4 5.17 32.69 -17.09
C SER A 4 4.03 32.37 -16.13
N THR A 5 3.37 31.24 -16.35
CA THR A 5 2.40 30.66 -15.41
C THR A 5 3.16 30.15 -14.18
N VAL A 6 3.04 30.86 -13.07
CA VAL A 6 3.58 30.44 -11.77
C VAL A 6 2.78 29.23 -11.28
N GLN A 7 3.38 28.03 -11.35
CA GLN A 7 2.85 26.84 -10.69
C GLN A 7 2.95 27.04 -9.19
N SER A 8 1.81 27.33 -8.56
CA SER A 8 1.66 27.33 -7.11
C SER A 8 1.94 25.93 -6.58
N SER A 9 3.10 25.76 -5.94
CA SER A 9 3.45 24.58 -5.15
C SER A 9 2.61 24.58 -3.88
N GLY A 10 1.34 24.22 -4.02
CA GLY A 10 0.43 24.00 -2.91
C GLY A 10 0.98 22.87 -2.04
N THR A 11 1.45 23.22 -0.85
CA THR A 11 1.82 22.23 0.16
C THR A 11 0.54 21.52 0.60
N TYR A 12 0.35 20.30 0.12
CA TYR A 12 -0.71 19.41 0.60
C TYR A 12 -0.55 19.24 2.12
N LYS A 13 -1.41 19.91 2.89
CA LYS A 13 -1.64 19.65 4.30
C LYS A 13 -2.82 18.69 4.36
N PRO A 14 -2.61 17.38 4.63
CA PRO A 14 -3.73 16.50 4.87
C PRO A 14 -4.46 17.03 6.11
N SER A 15 -5.69 17.52 5.93
CA SER A 15 -6.53 18.07 7.00
C SER A 15 -6.92 17.06 8.07
N ASN A 16 -6.50 15.79 7.92
CA ASN A 16 -7.01 14.66 8.68
C ASN A 16 -5.92 13.74 9.28
N THR A 17 -4.74 14.30 9.58
CA THR A 17 -3.64 13.53 10.23
C THR A 17 -4.05 12.93 11.58
N ALA A 18 -4.89 13.61 12.36
CA ALA A 18 -5.44 13.06 13.60
C ALA A 18 -6.26 11.77 13.37
N HIS A 19 -7.04 11.73 12.28
CA HIS A 19 -7.81 10.55 11.91
C HIS A 19 -6.92 9.38 11.48
N PHE A 20 -5.82 9.67 10.77
CA PHE A 20 -4.83 8.67 10.42
C PHE A 20 -4.19 8.01 11.65
N PHE A 21 -3.71 8.81 12.60
CA PHE A 21 -3.12 8.24 13.82
C PHE A 21 -4.14 7.46 14.63
N GLY A 22 -5.37 7.94 14.77
CA GLY A 22 -6.43 7.18 15.43
C GLY A 22 -6.71 5.84 14.74
N LEU A 23 -6.58 5.77 13.41
CA LEU A 23 -6.75 4.54 12.65
C LEU A 23 -5.59 3.56 12.84
N ILE A 24 -4.34 4.05 12.82
CA ILE A 24 -3.15 3.23 13.12
C ILE A 24 -3.21 2.69 14.56
N GLU A 25 -3.55 3.53 15.54
CA GLU A 25 -3.67 3.11 16.94
C GLU A 25 -4.79 2.06 17.10
N LYS A 26 -5.95 2.23 16.47
CA LYS A 26 -7.01 1.21 16.49
C LYS A 26 -6.56 -0.12 15.88
N ILE A 27 -5.79 -0.09 14.79
CA ILE A 27 -5.25 -1.31 14.18
C ILE A 27 -4.26 -1.97 15.14
N LYS A 28 -3.41 -1.19 15.82
CA LYS A 28 -2.51 -1.69 16.85
C LYS A 28 -3.27 -2.30 18.03
N GLU A 29 -4.30 -1.63 18.55
CA GLU A 29 -5.15 -2.13 19.63
C GLU A 29 -5.77 -3.48 19.27
N VAL A 30 -6.30 -3.62 18.05
CA VAL A 30 -6.85 -4.88 17.54
C VAL A 30 -5.75 -5.96 17.41
N GLN A 31 -4.52 -5.58 17.07
CA GLN A 31 -3.37 -6.49 17.00
C GLN A 31 -2.82 -6.90 18.37
N GLU A 32 -2.84 -6.02 19.36
CA GLU A 32 -2.31 -6.28 20.70
C GLU A 32 -3.29 -7.05 21.59
N ALA A 33 -4.59 -6.94 21.34
CA ALA A 33 -5.62 -7.69 22.04
C ALA A 33 -5.54 -9.22 21.84
N ASP A 34 -4.82 -9.69 20.81
CA ASP A 34 -4.50 -11.11 20.63
C ASP A 34 -2.99 -11.38 20.77
N PRO A 35 -2.50 -11.75 21.98
CA PRO A 35 -1.10 -12.01 22.24
C PRO A 35 -0.57 -13.28 21.54
N ARG A 36 -1.45 -14.10 20.95
CA ARG A 36 -1.00 -15.27 20.16
C ARG A 36 -0.55 -14.87 18.75
N GLY A 37 -0.84 -13.64 18.32
CA GLY A 37 -0.69 -13.09 16.97
C GLY A 37 0.56 -12.22 16.73
N THR A 38 1.50 -12.15 17.67
CA THR A 38 2.69 -11.29 17.55
C THR A 38 3.47 -11.60 16.28
N TRP A 39 3.60 -10.59 15.44
CA TRP A 39 4.53 -10.57 14.30
C TRP A 39 5.93 -10.61 14.87
N SER A 40 6.63 -11.73 14.68
CA SER A 40 8.05 -11.77 14.96
C SER A 40 8.77 -11.07 13.81
N LEU A 41 9.47 -9.97 14.10
CA LEU A 41 10.35 -9.30 13.14
C LEU A 41 11.44 -10.25 12.60
N SER A 42 11.67 -11.41 13.22
CA SER A 42 12.57 -12.46 12.71
C SER A 42 12.19 -12.95 11.33
N ASP A 43 10.91 -12.88 10.96
CA ASP A 43 10.41 -13.45 9.70
C ASP A 43 10.49 -12.43 8.56
N CYS A 44 10.74 -11.15 8.88
CA CYS A 44 10.95 -10.05 7.95
C CYS A 44 12.41 -9.58 7.91
N ALA A 45 13.39 -10.47 8.16
CA ALA A 45 14.80 -10.14 8.00
C ALA A 45 15.13 -9.89 6.51
N ILE A 46 14.69 -8.74 6.01
CA ILE A 46 15.23 -8.08 4.83
C ILE A 46 16.64 -7.69 5.25
N GLY A 47 17.64 -8.47 4.82
CA GLY A 47 19.02 -8.26 5.19
C GLY A 47 19.44 -6.81 4.96
N ASP A 48 20.04 -6.18 5.98
CA ASP A 48 20.75 -4.89 6.00
C ASP A 48 20.44 -3.90 4.88
N TYR A 49 19.16 -3.67 4.57
CA TYR A 49 18.75 -2.75 3.52
C TYR A 49 18.70 -1.34 4.11
N ASP A 50 19.74 -0.53 3.84
CA ASP A 50 19.70 0.91 4.06
C ASP A 50 18.79 1.55 3.01
N PRO A 51 17.60 2.08 3.38
CA PRO A 51 16.64 2.62 2.42
C PRO A 51 17.11 3.91 1.73
N TYR A 52 18.32 4.41 2.04
CA TYR A 52 18.91 5.61 1.43
C TYR A 52 20.19 5.34 0.62
N GLU A 53 20.66 4.09 0.49
CA GLU A 53 21.67 3.79 -0.53
C GLU A 53 21.01 3.82 -1.92
N ALA A 54 21.37 4.82 -2.72
CA ALA A 54 20.96 4.87 -4.12
C ALA A 54 21.52 3.63 -4.85
N PRO A 55 20.71 2.92 -5.65
CA PRO A 55 21.18 1.72 -6.33
C PRO A 55 22.35 2.06 -7.27
N ASN A 56 23.42 1.26 -7.17
CA ASN A 56 24.54 1.33 -8.07
C ASN A 56 24.04 0.92 -9.47
N PRO A 57 24.31 1.68 -10.56
CA PRO A 57 23.70 1.46 -11.88
C PRO A 57 24.13 0.16 -12.60
N THR A 58 24.83 -0.75 -11.93
CA THR A 58 25.41 -1.97 -12.52
C THR A 58 24.80 -3.28 -12.03
N ASP A 59 23.81 -3.24 -11.13
CA ASP A 59 23.19 -4.48 -10.65
C ASP A 59 22.15 -4.98 -11.68
N GLU A 60 22.61 -5.90 -12.53
CA GLU A 60 21.80 -6.62 -13.51
C GLU A 60 20.75 -7.46 -12.79
N TRP A 61 19.49 -7.01 -12.84
CA TRP A 61 18.34 -7.77 -12.36
C TRP A 61 18.15 -9.02 -13.24
N GLY A 62 18.42 -10.18 -12.65
CA GLY A 62 18.23 -11.49 -13.26
C GLY A 62 16.86 -11.65 -13.92
N ILE A 63 16.90 -11.96 -15.21
CA ILE A 63 15.74 -12.33 -16.02
C ILE A 63 15.27 -13.71 -15.55
N PHE A 64 14.20 -13.76 -14.76
CA PHE A 64 13.49 -15.00 -14.49
C PHE A 64 12.70 -15.39 -15.73
N LYS A 65 13.01 -16.57 -16.29
CA LYS A 65 12.23 -17.18 -17.36
C LYS A 65 10.87 -17.59 -16.81
N ALA A 66 9.83 -17.17 -17.53
CA ALA A 66 8.43 -17.44 -17.22
C ALA A 66 8.02 -18.76 -17.87
N GLU A 67 8.35 -19.89 -17.25
CA GLU A 67 7.87 -21.20 -17.67
C GLU A 67 7.43 -21.96 -16.40
N ASP A 68 6.16 -22.38 -16.41
CA ASP A 68 5.54 -23.41 -15.55
C ASP A 68 5.04 -23.01 -14.15
N VAL A 69 3.86 -22.37 -14.12
CA VAL A 69 2.92 -22.47 -12.98
C VAL A 69 1.52 -22.71 -13.54
N ASP A 70 1.11 -23.98 -13.58
CA ASP A 70 -0.28 -24.36 -13.86
C ASP A 70 -1.13 -24.01 -12.63
N PHE A 71 -1.85 -22.90 -12.72
CA PHE A 71 -2.77 -22.43 -11.70
C PHE A 71 -4.18 -22.85 -12.09
N ASP A 72 -4.78 -23.78 -11.34
CA ASP A 72 -6.15 -24.26 -11.56
C ASP A 72 -7.17 -23.09 -11.50
N GLU A 73 -7.55 -22.62 -12.68
CA GLU A 73 -8.44 -21.51 -12.97
C GLU A 73 -9.90 -21.95 -12.90
N ASP A 74 -10.47 -22.04 -11.69
CA ASP A 74 -11.91 -22.34 -11.54
C ASP A 74 -12.68 -21.31 -10.69
N ARG A 75 -12.36 -20.02 -10.92
CA ARG A 75 -13.22 -18.90 -10.52
C ARG A 75 -13.37 -17.88 -11.65
N ASN A 76 -14.58 -17.90 -12.20
CA ASN A 76 -15.10 -17.08 -13.29
C ASN A 76 -15.20 -15.58 -12.90
N ASP A 77 -14.06 -14.92 -12.69
CA ASP A 77 -13.90 -13.45 -12.56
C ASP A 77 -12.94 -12.90 -13.63
N HIS A 78 -12.81 -13.63 -14.74
CA HIS A 78 -11.88 -13.29 -15.81
C HIS A 78 -12.30 -12.00 -16.54
N ASP A 79 -13.60 -11.75 -16.66
CA ASP A 79 -14.14 -10.54 -17.27
C ASP A 79 -13.81 -9.27 -16.47
N GLY A 80 -13.83 -9.36 -15.13
CA GLY A 80 -13.42 -8.27 -14.24
C GLY A 80 -11.93 -7.94 -14.38
N ILE A 81 -11.09 -8.98 -14.43
CA ILE A 81 -9.63 -8.84 -14.59
C ILE A 81 -9.26 -8.28 -15.97
N ILE A 82 -9.91 -8.75 -17.04
CA ILE A 82 -9.66 -8.28 -18.41
C ILE A 82 -10.09 -6.82 -18.53
N ALA A 83 -11.32 -6.47 -18.14
CA ALA A 83 -11.80 -5.09 -18.17
C ALA A 83 -10.90 -4.14 -17.35
N HIS A 84 -10.41 -4.61 -16.20
CA HIS A 84 -9.44 -3.87 -15.39
C HIS A 84 -8.09 -3.69 -16.11
N LYS A 85 -7.54 -4.75 -16.74
CA LYS A 85 -6.30 -4.65 -17.54
C LYS A 85 -6.45 -3.65 -18.68
N THR A 86 -7.59 -3.65 -19.38
CA THR A 86 -7.85 -2.72 -20.48
C THR A 86 -7.99 -1.28 -19.98
N ALA A 87 -8.77 -1.06 -18.91
CA ALA A 87 -8.95 0.26 -18.31
C ALA A 87 -7.64 0.81 -17.70
N CYS A 88 -6.79 -0.04 -17.13
CA CYS A 88 -5.52 0.36 -16.55
C CYS A 88 -4.42 0.64 -17.60
N ARG A 89 -4.47 0.05 -18.81
CA ARG A 89 -3.42 0.25 -19.82
C ARG A 89 -3.37 1.66 -20.40
N ASN A 90 -4.50 2.37 -20.45
CA ASN A 90 -4.61 3.65 -21.14
C ASN A 90 -4.60 4.87 -20.22
N ARG A 91 -4.41 4.68 -18.91
CA ARG A 91 -4.35 5.81 -17.97
C ARG A 91 -2.91 6.09 -17.52
N PRO A 92 -2.58 7.36 -17.19
CA PRO A 92 -1.32 7.68 -16.55
C PRO A 92 -1.16 6.90 -15.25
N LYS A 93 0.05 6.36 -15.02
CA LYS A 93 0.40 5.74 -13.73
C LYS A 93 0.40 6.83 -12.66
N THR A 94 -0.34 6.60 -11.59
CA THR A 94 -0.44 7.51 -10.44
C THR A 94 0.40 7.02 -9.27
N THR A 95 0.49 7.81 -8.21
CA THR A 95 1.11 7.35 -6.95
C THR A 95 0.37 6.17 -6.34
N ALA A 96 -0.94 6.04 -6.58
CA ALA A 96 -1.74 4.90 -6.12
C ALA A 96 -1.29 3.59 -6.76
N ASP A 97 -0.91 3.61 -8.04
CA ASP A 97 -0.40 2.43 -8.75
C ASP A 97 0.89 1.90 -8.11
N LYS A 98 1.73 2.81 -7.63
CA LYS A 98 2.98 2.46 -6.94
C LYS A 98 2.70 1.80 -5.59
N ILE A 99 1.74 2.32 -4.83
CA ILE A 99 1.27 1.69 -3.58
C ILE A 99 0.65 0.32 -3.87
N ALA A 100 -0.18 0.20 -4.90
CA ALA A 100 -0.78 -1.07 -5.25
C ALA A 100 0.25 -2.13 -5.65
N LEU A 101 1.27 -1.73 -6.40
CA LEU A 101 2.38 -2.61 -6.74
C LEU A 101 3.16 -3.05 -5.50
N ALA A 102 3.51 -2.09 -4.63
CA ALA A 102 4.21 -2.32 -3.36
C ALA A 102 3.42 -3.27 -2.44
N ALA A 103 2.13 -3.02 -2.28
CA ALA A 103 1.23 -3.84 -1.45
C ALA A 103 1.09 -5.27 -1.96
N ARG A 104 1.01 -5.47 -3.29
CA ARG A 104 0.97 -6.81 -3.91
C ARG A 104 2.29 -7.57 -3.75
N LYS A 105 3.41 -6.86 -3.82
CA LYS A 105 4.76 -7.43 -3.62
C LYS A 105 5.14 -7.59 -2.15
N VAL A 106 4.31 -7.11 -1.23
CA VAL A 106 4.62 -7.04 0.21
C VAL A 106 5.96 -6.34 0.46
N SER A 107 6.25 -5.29 -0.33
CA SER A 107 7.47 -4.49 -0.25
C SER A 107 7.13 -3.04 0.01
N LEU A 108 8.00 -2.29 0.70
CA LEU A 108 7.77 -0.86 0.90
C LEU A 108 7.81 -0.08 -0.43
N PRO A 109 7.00 0.99 -0.59
CA PRO A 109 7.08 1.85 -1.76
C PRO A 109 8.42 2.61 -1.78
N THR A 110 9.10 2.64 -2.93
CA THR A 110 10.33 3.42 -3.11
C THR A 110 10.09 4.85 -3.55
N ASP A 111 8.89 5.16 -4.03
CA ASP A 111 8.56 6.47 -4.56
C ASP A 111 8.21 7.47 -3.45
N TYR A 112 9.01 8.53 -3.36
CA TYR A 112 8.86 9.58 -2.34
C TYR A 112 7.47 10.22 -2.34
N GLN A 113 6.91 10.52 -3.51
CA GLN A 113 5.59 11.13 -3.61
C GLN A 113 4.48 10.17 -3.16
N ALA A 114 4.57 8.88 -3.52
CA ALA A 114 3.64 7.87 -3.03
C ALA A 114 3.71 7.72 -1.50
N LEU A 115 4.91 7.64 -0.93
CA LEU A 115 5.09 7.59 0.52
C LEU A 115 4.41 8.79 1.21
N ARG A 116 4.57 10.00 0.65
CA ARG A 116 3.98 11.23 1.20
C ARG A 116 2.46 11.25 1.08
N HIS A 117 1.91 10.95 -0.10
CA HIS A 117 0.47 10.99 -0.36
C HIS A 117 -0.30 9.97 0.47
N TYR A 118 0.30 8.81 0.74
CA TYR A 118 -0.36 7.69 1.40
C TYR A 118 -0.03 7.55 2.89
N GLY A 119 0.58 8.58 3.48
CA GLY A 119 0.73 8.69 4.93
C GLY A 119 1.91 7.93 5.53
N PHE A 120 2.80 7.34 4.73
CA PHE A 120 4.00 6.67 5.25
C PHE A 120 4.93 7.66 5.97
N PHE A 121 5.01 8.91 5.50
CA PHE A 121 5.76 9.97 6.20
C PHE A 121 5.18 10.36 7.57
N ASN A 122 3.93 9.98 7.86
CA ASN A 122 3.31 10.25 9.15
C ASN A 122 3.65 9.14 10.18
N CYS A 123 4.26 8.03 9.77
CA CYS A 123 4.72 7.00 10.69
C CYS A 123 5.80 7.62 11.62
N LYS A 124 5.55 7.64 12.94
CA LYS A 124 6.36 8.41 13.91
C LYS A 124 7.81 7.95 13.97
N ASN A 125 8.04 6.67 13.76
CA ASN A 125 9.37 6.07 13.86
C ASN A 125 9.90 5.73 12.47
N ASN A 126 10.63 6.65 11.84
CA ASN A 126 11.40 6.33 10.63
C ASN A 126 12.44 5.22 10.88
N PHE A 127 12.82 4.99 12.14
CA PHE A 127 13.74 3.94 12.56
C PHE A 127 13.08 2.58 12.83
N TYR A 128 11.75 2.53 13.03
CA TYR A 128 11.04 1.26 13.23
C TYR A 128 10.09 1.02 12.06
N PRO A 129 10.39 0.04 11.18
CA PRO A 129 9.59 -0.22 10.00
C PRO A 129 8.19 -0.77 10.32
N ARG A 130 7.89 -1.07 11.59
CA ARG A 130 6.62 -1.66 12.02
C ARG A 130 5.39 -0.85 11.59
N ASP A 131 5.40 0.47 11.80
CA ASP A 131 4.26 1.32 11.41
C ASP A 131 4.07 1.35 9.88
N HIS A 132 5.19 1.33 9.13
CA HIS A 132 5.16 1.27 7.67
C HIS A 132 4.58 -0.07 7.19
N PHE A 133 4.94 -1.19 7.83
CA PHE A 133 4.41 -2.52 7.51
C PHE A 133 2.93 -2.66 7.86
N ILE A 134 2.48 -2.12 8.99
CA ILE A 134 1.05 -2.08 9.35
C ILE A 134 0.26 -1.33 8.27
N LEU A 135 0.76 -0.18 7.85
CA LEU A 135 0.12 0.63 6.82
C LEU A 135 0.14 -0.05 5.44
N LEU A 136 1.27 -0.67 5.07
CA LEU A 136 1.39 -1.47 3.84
C LEU A 136 0.40 -2.63 3.83
N THR A 137 0.25 -3.33 4.95
CA THR A 137 -0.69 -4.42 5.14
C THR A 137 -2.13 -3.94 4.98
N LEU A 138 -2.47 -2.78 5.55
CA LEU A 138 -3.77 -2.17 5.35
C LEU A 138 -4.06 -1.90 3.87
N TYR A 139 -3.09 -1.33 3.14
CA TYR A 139 -3.25 -1.10 1.70
C TYR A 139 -3.35 -2.41 0.92
N ARG A 140 -2.61 -3.44 1.32
CA ARG A 140 -2.73 -4.78 0.73
C ARG A 140 -4.15 -5.33 0.90
N ASN A 141 -4.70 -5.31 2.10
CA ASN A 141 -6.04 -5.86 2.34
C ASN A 141 -7.12 -5.05 1.60
N LEU A 142 -6.97 -3.73 1.50
CA LEU A 142 -7.85 -2.90 0.67
C LEU A 142 -7.81 -3.31 -0.81
N ILE A 143 -6.62 -3.55 -1.36
CA ILE A 143 -6.44 -3.75 -2.80
C ILE A 143 -6.71 -5.20 -3.21
N VAL A 144 -6.24 -6.15 -2.41
CA VAL A 144 -6.31 -7.58 -2.71
C VAL A 144 -7.66 -8.15 -2.26
N ASP A 145 -8.03 -7.94 -0.99
CA ASP A 145 -9.19 -8.61 -0.39
C ASP A 145 -10.49 -7.82 -0.55
N LEU A 146 -10.40 -6.50 -0.63
CA LEU A 146 -11.54 -5.61 -0.83
C LEU A 146 -11.66 -5.05 -2.26
N HIS A 147 -10.77 -5.48 -3.15
CA HIS A 147 -10.73 -5.09 -4.56
C HIS A 147 -10.77 -3.57 -4.82
N VAL A 148 -10.26 -2.76 -3.89
CA VAL A 148 -10.14 -1.31 -4.09
C VAL A 148 -9.13 -1.07 -5.21
N THR A 149 -9.58 -0.47 -6.30
CA THR A 149 -8.72 -0.23 -7.46
C THR A 149 -7.74 0.92 -7.17
N PRO A 150 -6.55 0.94 -7.80
CA PRO A 150 -5.63 2.07 -7.64
C PRO A 150 -6.26 3.40 -8.09
N HIS A 151 -7.18 3.36 -9.05
CA HIS A 151 -7.91 4.56 -9.48
C HIS A 151 -8.84 5.09 -8.39
N GLU A 152 -9.61 4.22 -7.75
CA GLU A 152 -10.47 4.58 -6.61
C GLU A 152 -9.63 5.17 -5.46
N LEU A 153 -8.50 4.53 -5.17
CA LEU A 153 -7.56 4.98 -4.14
C LEU A 153 -6.92 6.35 -4.46
N ASP A 154 -6.58 6.60 -5.73
CA ASP A 154 -6.08 7.90 -6.20
C ASP A 154 -7.15 8.99 -6.08
N THR A 155 -8.39 8.67 -6.44
CA THR A 155 -9.54 9.56 -6.31
C THR A 155 -9.77 9.96 -4.85
N TRP A 156 -9.78 9.00 -3.91
CA TRP A 156 -9.94 9.31 -2.49
C TRP A 156 -8.83 10.22 -1.96
N MET A 157 -7.59 10.00 -2.40
CA MET A 157 -6.45 10.84 -2.04
C MET A 157 -6.62 12.28 -2.55
N LYS A 158 -6.98 12.44 -3.83
CA LYS A 158 -7.20 13.75 -4.47
C LYS A 158 -8.35 14.53 -3.85
N LEU A 159 -9.41 13.84 -3.42
CA LEU A 159 -10.57 14.44 -2.75
C LEU A 159 -10.31 14.73 -1.26
N GLY A 160 -9.20 14.23 -0.69
CA GLY A 160 -8.94 14.35 0.75
C GLY A 160 -9.79 13.44 1.62
N GLU A 161 -10.50 12.47 1.03
CA GLU A 161 -11.40 11.52 1.70
C GLU A 161 -10.71 10.18 2.02
N LEU A 162 -9.41 10.04 1.72
CA LEU A 162 -8.66 8.78 1.82
C LEU A 162 -8.92 8.02 3.13
N TYR A 163 -8.67 8.65 4.27
CA TYR A 163 -8.77 7.97 5.57
C TYR A 163 -10.21 7.71 6.01
N GLU A 164 -11.15 8.55 5.60
CA GLU A 164 -12.58 8.35 5.89
C GLU A 164 -13.11 7.13 5.14
N ARG A 165 -12.75 7.00 3.85
CA ARG A 165 -13.13 5.86 3.01
C ARG A 165 -12.50 4.56 3.49
N ILE A 166 -11.24 4.62 3.92
CA ILE A 166 -10.56 3.47 4.53
C ILE A 166 -11.27 3.04 5.82
N ASP A 167 -11.57 3.98 6.73
CA ASP A 167 -12.29 3.68 7.97
C ASP A 167 -13.69 3.07 7.71
N ALA A 168 -14.42 3.59 6.71
CA ALA A 168 -15.68 3.02 6.29
C ALA A 168 -15.55 1.56 5.79
N LYS A 169 -14.48 1.25 5.03
CA LYS A 169 -14.20 -0.12 4.58
C LYS A 169 -13.85 -1.06 5.74
N ILE A 170 -13.06 -0.59 6.71
CA ILE A 170 -12.72 -1.36 7.92
C ILE A 170 -13.97 -1.65 8.74
N LYS A 171 -14.80 -0.63 8.99
CA LYS A 171 -16.08 -0.78 9.72
C LYS A 171 -17.04 -1.76 9.03
N ALA A 172 -17.08 -1.75 7.71
CA ALA A 172 -17.94 -2.66 6.96
C ALA A 172 -17.48 -4.13 7.07
N ARG A 173 -16.18 -4.39 7.21
CA ARG A 173 -15.60 -5.76 7.24
C ARG A 173 -14.43 -5.86 8.23
N PRO A 174 -14.69 -5.78 9.55
CA PRO A 174 -13.63 -5.69 10.56
C PRO A 174 -12.75 -6.96 10.62
N HIS A 175 -13.32 -8.14 10.36
CA HIS A 175 -12.59 -9.42 10.38
C HIS A 175 -11.48 -9.53 9.33
N MET A 176 -11.55 -8.78 8.22
CA MET A 176 -10.48 -8.78 7.21
C MET A 176 -9.24 -7.99 7.65
N PHE A 177 -9.37 -7.17 8.69
CA PHE A 177 -8.27 -6.43 9.28
C PHE A 177 -7.84 -7.02 10.62
N ALA A 178 -8.41 -8.17 10.99
CA ALA A 178 -8.00 -8.91 12.17
C ALA A 178 -6.60 -9.51 11.98
N PRO A 179 -5.83 -9.71 13.07
CA PRO A 179 -4.43 -10.13 13.01
C PRO A 179 -4.27 -11.54 12.43
N GLU A 180 -5.27 -12.40 12.67
CA GLU A 180 -5.30 -13.81 12.29
C GLU A 180 -5.26 -14.01 10.78
N THR A 181 -5.96 -13.16 10.03
CA THR A 181 -6.04 -13.22 8.55
C THR A 181 -4.72 -12.84 7.89
N ILE A 182 -3.90 -12.03 8.57
CA ILE A 182 -2.66 -11.50 7.98
C ILE A 182 -1.52 -12.54 8.05
N ARG A 183 -1.58 -13.49 9.00
CA ARG A 183 -0.57 -14.55 9.15
C ARG A 183 -0.48 -15.51 7.96
N GLY A 184 -1.58 -15.74 7.25
CA GLY A 184 -1.61 -16.68 6.12
C GLY A 184 -0.95 -16.18 4.84
N CYS A 185 -0.50 -14.92 4.80
CA CYS A 185 -0.03 -14.26 3.58
C CYS A 185 1.49 -14.05 3.49
N LEU A 186 2.25 -14.49 4.50
CA LEU A 186 3.71 -14.37 4.58
C LEU A 186 4.44 -15.71 4.50
N TYR A 187 3.73 -16.79 4.16
CA TYR A 187 4.31 -18.11 3.89
C TYR A 187 4.39 -18.39 2.40
#